data_AF-A0A953QKU8-F1
#
_entry.id   AF-A0A953QKU8-F1
#
_cell.length_a   1.000
_cell.length_b   1.000
_cell.length_c   1.000
_cell.angle_alpha   90.00
_cell.angle_beta   90.00
_cell.angle_gamma   90.00
#
_symmetry.space_group_name_H-M   'P 1'
#
loop_
_entity.id
_entity.type
_entity.pdbx_description
1 polymer ?
#
loop_
_entity_poly.entity_id
_entity_poly.type
_entity_poly.pdbx_seq_one_letter_code
_entity_poly.pdbx_strand_id
1 'polypeptide(L)'
;MLRRAVLSYPIPPAPRTAVLSALFRSKGNVRVFAGGWSEDAVRFGAQSIAGRLEQIEELRSIASPTHALIVLRWEWEPGLSLEDRDRLWHAFGVPAFEQVIAANGELLAFECEAHCGLHIASRRFAAGDHEIERSRCACGKTSPRWIERTARPRTAVAGG
;
A
#
# COMPACT_ATOMS: atom_id res chain seq x y z
N MET A 1 23.75 -11.82 -1.27
CA MET A 1 23.14 -10.50 -1.04
C MET A 1 21.72 -10.51 -1.60
N LEU A 2 20.70 -10.26 -0.78
CA LEU A 2 19.31 -10.14 -1.24
C LEU A 2 19.15 -8.81 -2.01
N ARG A 3 18.61 -8.87 -3.23
CA ARG A 3 18.37 -7.68 -4.06
C ARG A 3 17.10 -6.99 -3.56
N ARG A 4 17.25 -5.88 -2.84
CA ARG A 4 16.13 -5.06 -2.33
C ARG A 4 15.23 -4.55 -3.45
N ALA A 5 13.92 -4.49 -3.24
CA ALA A 5 12.93 -4.12 -4.24
C ALA A 5 12.87 -2.60 -4.52
N VAL A 6 12.23 -2.19 -5.62
CA VAL A 6 11.88 -0.79 -5.88
C VAL A 6 10.39 -0.63 -5.63
N LEU A 7 10.01 0.42 -4.92
CA LEU A 7 8.61 0.75 -4.70
C LEU A 7 7.92 1.01 -6.05
N SER A 8 6.78 0.37 -6.29
CA SER A 8 5.88 0.75 -7.38
C SER A 8 5.01 1.90 -6.90
N TYR A 9 5.01 3.06 -7.57
CA TYR A 9 4.10 4.13 -7.17
C TYR A 9 2.76 3.99 -7.91
N PRO A 10 1.60 4.12 -7.24
CA PRO A 10 0.30 3.82 -7.83
C PRO A 10 -0.08 4.77 -8.97
N ILE A 11 0.36 6.05 -8.91
CA ILE A 11 0.00 7.11 -9.88
C ILE A 11 1.26 7.77 -10.45
N PRO A 12 1.83 7.27 -11.56
CA PRO A 12 3.06 7.85 -12.12
C PRO A 12 2.89 9.30 -12.61
N PRO A 13 3.91 10.15 -12.50
CA PRO A 13 5.24 9.88 -11.93
C PRO A 13 5.24 9.90 -10.39
N ALA A 14 6.14 9.15 -9.77
CA ALA A 14 6.28 9.15 -8.31
C ALA A 14 6.77 10.52 -7.81
N PRO A 15 6.04 11.17 -6.86
CA PRO A 15 6.52 12.35 -6.16
C PRO A 15 7.63 11.93 -5.18
N ARG A 16 8.10 12.87 -4.34
CA ARG A 16 9.04 12.52 -3.27
C ARG A 16 8.39 11.54 -2.29
N THR A 17 8.83 10.29 -2.29
CA THR A 17 8.21 9.22 -1.51
C THR A 17 9.18 8.68 -0.47
N ALA A 18 8.80 8.79 0.80
CA ALA A 18 9.51 8.14 1.91
C ALA A 18 9.03 6.69 2.04
N VAL A 19 9.96 5.74 2.24
CA VAL A 19 9.64 4.32 2.46
C VAL A 19 10.19 3.89 3.82
N LEU A 20 9.31 3.49 4.73
CA LEU A 20 9.62 3.12 6.12
C LEU A 20 10.02 1.64 6.28
N SER A 21 10.47 1.01 5.20
CA SER A 21 10.82 -0.42 5.15
C SER A 21 12.18 -0.65 4.51
N ALA A 22 13.05 -1.38 5.22
CA ALA A 22 14.40 -1.72 4.78
C ALA A 22 14.46 -2.71 3.60
N LEU A 23 13.32 -3.31 3.22
CA LEU A 23 13.20 -4.25 2.11
C LEU A 23 13.37 -3.58 0.74
N PHE A 24 13.19 -2.27 0.70
CA PHE A 24 13.26 -1.47 -0.51
C PHE A 24 14.63 -0.81 -0.65
N ARG A 25 14.93 -0.36 -1.87
CA ARG A 25 16.08 0.49 -2.17
C ARG A 25 15.62 1.85 -2.65
N SER A 26 16.37 2.89 -2.29
CA SER A 26 16.18 4.24 -2.81
C SER A 26 16.45 4.27 -4.31
N LYS A 27 15.62 5.01 -5.06
CA LYS A 27 15.77 5.23 -6.51
C LYS A 27 14.97 6.47 -6.93
N GLY A 28 15.60 7.40 -7.64
CA GLY A 28 14.94 8.62 -8.10
C GLY A 28 14.34 9.41 -6.92
N ASN A 29 13.04 9.69 -6.99
CA ASN A 29 12.30 10.40 -5.93
C ASN A 29 11.90 9.52 -4.74
N VAL A 30 12.30 8.24 -4.71
CA VAL A 30 12.00 7.33 -3.61
C VAL A 30 13.22 7.21 -2.70
N ARG A 31 13.04 7.47 -1.40
CA ARG A 31 14.07 7.29 -0.36
C ARG A 31 13.60 6.37 0.76
N VAL A 32 14.50 5.48 1.18
CA VAL A 32 14.25 4.53 2.27
C VAL A 32 14.75 5.09 3.59
N PHE A 33 13.89 5.06 4.60
CA PHE A 33 14.19 5.44 5.98
C PHE A 33 14.00 4.21 6.87
N ALA A 34 15.01 3.33 6.86
CA ALA A 34 14.94 2.02 7.50
C ALA A 34 14.78 2.07 9.03
N GLY A 35 15.19 3.17 9.67
CA GLY A 35 15.01 3.41 11.10
C GLY A 35 13.68 4.10 11.45
N GLY A 36 12.75 4.23 10.50
CA GLY A 36 11.50 4.96 10.67
C GLY A 36 11.63 6.45 10.35
N TRP A 37 10.62 7.23 10.75
CA TRP A 37 10.56 8.67 10.48
C TRP A 37 11.59 9.43 11.33
N SER A 38 12.36 10.31 10.69
CA SER A 38 13.47 11.05 11.31
C SER A 38 13.54 12.50 10.81
N GLU A 39 14.44 13.32 11.37
CA GLU A 39 14.70 14.68 10.85
C GLU A 39 15.07 14.67 9.36
N ASP A 40 15.80 13.65 8.91
CA ASP A 40 16.17 13.52 7.50
C ASP A 40 14.94 13.21 6.63
N ALA A 41 13.95 12.49 7.15
CA ALA A 41 12.67 12.27 6.46
C ALA A 41 11.87 13.57 6.35
N VAL A 42 11.89 14.40 7.40
CA VAL A 42 11.28 15.74 7.38
C VAL A 42 11.97 16.63 6.35
N ARG A 43 13.31 16.73 6.38
CA ARG A 43 14.10 17.53 5.43
C ARG A 43 13.92 17.06 3.99
N PHE A 44 13.71 15.76 3.79
CA PHE A 44 13.45 15.22 2.46
C PHE A 44 12.16 15.80 1.85
N GLY A 45 11.19 16.23 2.68
CA GLY A 45 9.94 16.83 2.24
C GLY A 45 9.07 15.82 1.49
N ALA A 46 8.91 14.63 2.08
CA ALA A 46 8.13 13.55 1.48
C ALA A 46 6.68 14.00 1.24
N GLN A 47 6.22 13.83 0.01
CA GLN A 47 4.86 14.13 -0.45
C GLN A 47 3.99 12.88 -0.40
N SER A 48 4.61 11.70 -0.42
CA SER A 48 3.98 10.40 -0.17
C SER A 48 4.79 9.59 0.82
N ILE A 49 4.11 8.70 1.54
CA ILE A 49 4.72 7.81 2.52
C ILE A 49 4.29 6.39 2.23
N ALA A 50 5.25 5.48 2.16
CA ALA A 50 5.03 4.04 2.05
C ALA A 50 5.53 3.36 3.33
N GLY A 51 4.69 2.54 3.94
CA GLY A 51 5.00 1.90 5.21
C GLY A 51 3.90 0.92 5.59
N ARG A 52 4.14 0.19 6.67
CA ARG A 52 3.11 -0.63 7.30
C ARG A 52 2.00 0.26 7.89
N LEU A 53 0.81 -0.28 8.12
CA LEU A 53 -0.31 0.51 8.65
C LEU A 53 0.05 1.16 10.00
N GLU A 54 0.60 0.37 10.91
CA GLU A 54 1.05 0.80 12.24
C GLU A 54 2.09 1.93 12.16
N GLN A 55 3.06 1.80 11.25
CA GLN A 55 4.10 2.81 11.05
C GLN A 55 3.54 4.11 10.49
N ILE A 56 2.51 4.03 9.64
CA ILE A 56 1.87 5.22 9.07
C ILE A 56 1.00 5.90 10.13
N GLU A 57 0.22 5.15 10.91
CA GLU A 57 -0.64 5.71 11.97
C GLU A 57 0.17 6.49 13.03
N GLU A 58 1.39 6.03 13.36
CA GLU A 58 2.33 6.74 14.24
C GLU A 58 2.71 8.14 13.72
N LEU A 59 2.57 8.41 12.42
CA LEU A 59 2.97 9.68 11.81
C LEU A 59 1.89 10.76 11.80
N ARG A 60 0.67 10.45 12.25
CA ARG A 60 -0.54 11.31 12.11
C ARG A 60 -0.36 12.77 12.58
N SER A 61 0.56 13.03 13.50
CA SER A 61 0.79 14.36 14.07
C SER A 61 2.15 14.96 13.71
N ILE A 62 2.99 14.24 12.97
CA ILE A 62 4.38 14.65 12.67
C ILE A 62 4.71 14.64 11.17
N ALA A 63 3.86 14.05 10.34
CA ALA A 63 3.97 14.07 8.90
C ALA A 63 2.70 14.64 8.25
N SER A 64 2.88 15.32 7.12
CA SER A 64 1.77 15.90 6.34
C SER A 64 2.00 15.63 4.85
N PRO A 65 1.87 14.37 4.40
CA PRO A 65 1.96 14.04 2.99
C PRO A 65 0.85 14.76 2.21
N THR A 66 1.12 15.07 0.94
CA THR A 66 0.19 15.84 0.09
C THR A 66 -0.38 15.04 -1.07
N HIS A 67 0.14 13.83 -1.32
CA HIS A 67 -0.23 13.05 -2.50
C HIS A 67 -0.88 11.72 -2.15
N ALA A 68 -0.24 10.89 -1.32
CA ALA A 68 -0.73 9.54 -1.06
C ALA A 68 -0.04 8.85 0.12
N LEU A 69 -0.74 7.89 0.71
CA LEU A 69 -0.20 6.84 1.56
C LEU A 69 -0.14 5.54 0.76
N ILE A 70 0.94 4.78 0.92
CA ILE A 70 1.08 3.43 0.36
C ILE A 70 1.24 2.45 1.53
N VAL A 71 0.16 1.76 1.87
CA VAL A 71 0.15 0.76 2.93
C VAL A 71 0.75 -0.53 2.39
N LEU A 72 1.87 -0.94 2.99
CA LEU A 72 2.56 -2.18 2.70
C LEU A 72 2.04 -3.27 3.63
N ARG A 73 1.63 -4.41 3.09
CA ARG A 73 1.28 -5.58 3.89
C ARG A 73 1.87 -6.86 3.31
N TRP A 74 1.95 -7.88 4.15
CA TRP A 74 2.31 -9.22 3.71
C TRP A 74 1.10 -9.93 3.07
N GLU A 75 1.37 -10.94 2.25
CA GLU A 75 0.33 -11.71 1.55
C GLU A 75 -0.65 -12.46 2.47
N TRP A 76 -0.21 -12.83 3.68
CA TRP A 76 -1.04 -13.51 4.68
C TRP A 76 -1.81 -12.55 5.60
N GLU A 77 -1.58 -11.25 5.50
CA GLU A 77 -2.25 -10.26 6.32
C GLU A 77 -3.57 -9.82 5.69
N PRO A 78 -4.58 -9.49 6.52
CA PRO A 78 -5.83 -8.94 6.00
C PRO A 78 -5.57 -7.67 5.20
N GLY A 79 -6.38 -7.46 4.15
CA GLY A 79 -6.40 -6.22 3.40
C GLY A 79 -6.88 -5.04 4.24
N LEU A 80 -6.49 -3.84 3.80
CA LEU A 80 -6.84 -2.57 4.43
C LEU A 80 -8.37 -2.41 4.45
N SER A 81 -8.95 -2.39 5.65
CA SER A 81 -10.40 -2.30 5.82
C SER A 81 -10.92 -0.90 5.46
N LEU A 82 -12.24 -0.78 5.28
CA LEU A 82 -12.87 0.53 5.08
C LEU A 82 -12.66 1.43 6.29
N GLU A 83 -12.70 0.88 7.50
CA GLU A 83 -12.45 1.65 8.72
C GLU A 83 -11.01 2.19 8.77
N ASP A 84 -10.02 1.37 8.41
CA ASP A 84 -8.62 1.82 8.34
C ASP A 84 -8.46 2.94 7.32
N ARG A 85 -9.11 2.82 6.15
CA ARG A 85 -9.09 3.85 5.10
C ARG A 85 -9.70 5.15 5.59
N ASP A 86 -10.85 5.10 6.27
CA ASP A 86 -11.51 6.27 6.83
C ASP A 86 -10.62 6.93 7.90
N ARG A 87 -9.98 6.15 8.78
CA ARG A 87 -9.05 6.67 9.79
C ARG A 87 -7.85 7.36 9.15
N LEU A 88 -7.23 6.74 8.15
CA LEU A 88 -6.10 7.34 7.41
C LEU A 88 -6.53 8.61 6.67
N TRP A 89 -7.71 8.62 6.06
CA TRP A 89 -8.25 9.81 5.39
C TRP A 89 -8.47 10.96 6.37
N HIS A 90 -9.09 10.70 7.53
CA HIS A 90 -9.29 11.71 8.56
C HIS A 90 -7.98 12.25 9.13
N ALA A 91 -6.95 11.41 9.25
CA ALA A 91 -5.66 11.80 9.81
C ALA A 91 -4.80 12.61 8.81
N PHE A 92 -4.77 12.23 7.53
CA PHE A 92 -3.81 12.77 6.57
C PHE A 92 -4.44 13.53 5.40
N GLY A 93 -5.73 13.35 5.12
CA GLY A 93 -6.44 14.03 4.03
C GLY A 93 -5.99 13.62 2.62
N VAL A 94 -5.31 12.47 2.47
CA VAL A 94 -4.81 11.95 1.19
C VAL A 94 -5.25 10.50 0.99
N PRO A 95 -5.39 10.03 -0.27
CA PRO A 95 -5.79 8.64 -0.53
C PRO A 95 -4.75 7.64 -0.03
N ALA A 96 -5.23 6.51 0.49
CA ALA A 96 -4.43 5.35 0.87
C ALA A 96 -4.55 4.25 -0.18
N PHE A 97 -3.41 3.74 -0.64
CA PHE A 97 -3.29 2.64 -1.60
C PHE A 97 -2.62 1.45 -0.94
N GLU A 98 -3.02 0.25 -1.33
CA GLU A 98 -2.42 -0.97 -0.81
C GLU A 98 -1.35 -1.57 -1.74
N GLN A 99 -0.29 -2.13 -1.15
CA GLN A 99 0.64 -3.05 -1.81
C GLN A 99 0.90 -4.30 -0.99
N VAL A 100 0.82 -5.42 -1.68
CA VAL A 100 1.06 -6.74 -1.13
C VAL A 100 2.45 -7.17 -1.54
N ILE A 101 3.29 -7.42 -0.54
CA ILE A 101 4.68 -7.79 -0.73
C ILE A 101 4.97 -9.18 -0.16
N ALA A 102 5.87 -9.90 -0.80
CA ALA A 102 6.46 -11.13 -0.26
C ALA A 102 7.54 -10.78 0.77
N ALA A 103 7.94 -11.75 1.61
CA ALA A 103 8.97 -11.57 2.65
C ALA A 103 10.34 -11.04 2.14
N ASN A 104 10.63 -11.20 0.85
CA ASN A 104 11.83 -10.68 0.20
C ASN A 104 11.67 -9.23 -0.35
N GLY A 105 10.52 -8.59 -0.14
CA GLY A 105 10.15 -7.27 -0.66
C GLY A 105 9.60 -7.27 -2.10
N GLU A 106 9.47 -8.42 -2.76
CA GLU A 106 8.88 -8.51 -4.09
C GLU A 106 7.41 -8.05 -4.07
N LEU A 107 7.04 -7.18 -5.00
CA LEU A 107 5.67 -6.74 -5.17
C LEU A 107 4.83 -7.84 -5.83
N LEU A 108 3.84 -8.34 -5.11
CA LEU A 108 2.93 -9.37 -5.58
C LEU A 108 1.69 -8.78 -6.22
N ALA A 109 1.09 -7.78 -5.57
CA ALA A 109 -0.09 -7.07 -6.06
C ALA A 109 -0.12 -5.62 -5.55
N PHE A 110 -0.79 -4.72 -6.28
CA PHE A 110 -0.91 -3.31 -5.90
C PHE A 110 -2.25 -2.71 -6.30
N GLU A 111 -2.78 -1.82 -5.47
CA GLU A 111 -3.95 -1.02 -5.78
C GLU A 111 -3.58 0.15 -6.72
N CYS A 112 -4.48 0.50 -7.64
CA CYS A 112 -4.35 1.68 -8.51
C CYS A 112 -5.40 2.73 -8.16
N GLU A 113 -5.32 3.91 -8.78
CA GLU A 113 -6.26 5.03 -8.61
C GLU A 113 -7.75 4.71 -8.77
N ALA A 114 -8.08 3.62 -9.48
CA ALA A 114 -9.47 3.20 -9.64
C ALA A 114 -10.06 2.52 -8.39
N HIS A 115 -9.25 2.10 -7.41
CA HIS A 115 -9.71 1.44 -6.18
C HIS A 115 -10.67 0.25 -6.42
N CYS A 116 -10.47 -0.48 -7.51
CA CYS A 116 -11.33 -1.60 -7.94
C CYS A 116 -10.60 -2.96 -7.79
N GLY A 117 -9.92 -3.16 -6.66
CA GLY A 117 -9.05 -4.33 -6.41
C GLY A 117 -7.58 -4.09 -6.75
N LEU A 118 -6.75 -5.11 -6.52
CA LEU A 118 -5.30 -5.04 -6.65
C LEU A 118 -4.81 -5.67 -7.95
N HIS A 119 -4.12 -4.92 -8.79
CA HIS A 119 -3.43 -5.47 -9.95
C HIS A 119 -2.33 -6.45 -9.52
N ILE A 120 -2.36 -7.65 -10.08
CA ILE A 120 -1.32 -8.66 -9.88
C ILE A 120 -0.06 -8.22 -10.65
N ALA A 121 1.05 -8.13 -9.92
CA ALA A 121 2.34 -7.68 -10.44
C ALA A 121 3.36 -8.83 -10.61
N SER A 122 3.20 -9.91 -9.85
CA SER A 122 4.10 -11.07 -9.93
C SER A 122 3.37 -12.34 -10.35
N ARG A 123 4.05 -13.17 -11.14
CA ARG A 123 3.61 -14.55 -11.45
C ARG A 123 3.66 -15.46 -10.22
N ARG A 124 4.37 -15.06 -9.17
CA ARG A 124 4.43 -15.79 -7.89
C ARG A 124 3.19 -15.57 -7.03
N PHE A 125 2.33 -14.61 -7.38
CA PHE A 125 1.06 -14.44 -6.71
C PHE A 125 0.25 -15.73 -6.82
N ALA A 126 0.05 -16.39 -5.67
CA ALA A 126 -0.75 -17.60 -5.59
C ALA A 126 -2.21 -17.21 -5.49
N ALA A 127 -2.97 -17.43 -6.57
CA ALA A 127 -4.38 -17.04 -6.60
C ALA A 127 -5.23 -17.79 -5.57
N GLY A 128 -4.90 -19.03 -5.20
CA GLY A 128 -5.66 -19.80 -4.20
C GLY A 128 -7.17 -19.72 -4.42
N ASP A 129 -7.90 -19.37 -3.36
CA ASP A 129 -9.35 -19.11 -3.38
C ASP A 129 -9.71 -17.62 -3.61
N HIS A 130 -8.75 -16.81 -4.05
CA HIS A 130 -8.96 -15.40 -4.34
C HIS A 130 -9.80 -15.21 -5.60
N GLU A 131 -10.73 -14.27 -5.54
CA GLU A 131 -11.49 -13.85 -6.72
C GLU A 131 -10.61 -13.01 -7.65
N ILE A 132 -10.52 -13.42 -8.92
CA ILE A 132 -9.67 -12.76 -9.92
C ILE A 132 -10.53 -12.16 -11.03
N GLU A 133 -10.54 -10.84 -11.12
CA GLU A 133 -11.13 -10.10 -12.21
C GLU A 133 -10.12 -9.92 -13.37
N ARG A 134 -10.54 -10.26 -14.58
CA ARG A 134 -9.72 -10.21 -15.81
C ARG A 134 -10.19 -9.14 -16.79
N SER A 135 -11.32 -8.48 -16.53
CA SER A 135 -11.80 -7.34 -17.30
C SER A 135 -10.83 -6.17 -17.24
N ARG A 136 -10.87 -5.30 -18.26
CA ARG A 136 -10.06 -4.08 -18.31
C ARG A 136 -10.41 -3.20 -17.10
N CYS A 137 -9.38 -2.75 -16.39
CA CYS A 137 -9.55 -1.83 -15.27
C CYS A 137 -9.89 -0.41 -15.76
N ALA A 138 -10.64 0.35 -14.96
CA ALA A 138 -10.94 1.76 -15.24
C ALA A 138 -9.67 2.64 -15.32
N CYS A 139 -8.56 2.24 -14.67
CA CYS A 139 -7.24 2.88 -14.86
C CYS A 139 -6.58 2.57 -16.22
N GLY A 140 -7.24 1.78 -17.09
CA GLY A 140 -6.78 1.40 -18.42
C GLY A 140 -5.91 0.15 -18.47
N LYS A 141 -5.38 -0.34 -17.34
CA LYS A 141 -4.57 -1.57 -17.31
C LYS A 141 -5.39 -2.83 -17.60
N THR A 142 -4.77 -3.77 -18.29
CA THR A 142 -5.34 -5.11 -18.62
C THR A 142 -4.78 -6.22 -17.75
N SER A 143 -3.88 -5.93 -16.81
CA SER A 143 -3.40 -6.93 -15.87
C SER A 143 -4.55 -7.39 -14.95
N PRO A 144 -4.68 -8.70 -14.69
CA PRO A 144 -5.72 -9.22 -13.79
C PRO A 144 -5.66 -8.54 -12.42
N ARG A 145 -6.82 -8.40 -11.79
CA ARG A 145 -7.00 -7.82 -10.47
C ARG A 145 -7.46 -8.88 -9.48
N TRP A 146 -6.80 -8.94 -8.34
CA TRP A 146 -7.30 -9.62 -7.17
C TRP A 146 -8.40 -8.76 -6.54
N ILE A 147 -9.60 -9.32 -6.45
CA ILE A 147 -10.72 -8.75 -5.69
C ILE A 147 -10.66 -9.30 -4.28
N GLU A 148 -10.26 -8.45 -3.34
CA GLU A 148 -10.33 -8.81 -1.94
C GLU A 148 -11.78 -8.89 -1.52
N ARG A 149 -12.17 -10.05 -1.00
CA ARG A 149 -13.42 -10.17 -0.26
C ARG A 149 -13.28 -9.28 0.95
N THR A 150 -13.82 -8.06 0.90
CA THR A 150 -13.98 -7.25 2.10
C THR A 150 -14.65 -8.12 3.15
N ALA A 151 -14.07 -8.19 4.35
CA ALA A 151 -14.68 -8.91 5.45
C ALA A 151 -16.09 -8.34 5.62
N ARG A 152 -17.10 -9.13 5.21
CA ARG A 152 -18.49 -8.81 5.50
C ARG A 152 -18.54 -8.53 7.01
N PRO A 153 -19.09 -7.39 7.47
CA PRO A 153 -19.22 -7.19 8.90
C PRO A 153 -19.91 -8.42 9.46
N ARG A 154 -19.32 -9.03 10.51
CA ARG A 154 -19.97 -10.12 11.24
C ARG A 154 -21.29 -9.54 11.72
N THR A 155 -22.39 -9.88 11.05
CA THR A 155 -23.73 -9.60 11.57
C THR A 155 -23.73 -10.12 13.00
N ALA A 156 -23.85 -9.20 13.95
CA ALA A 156 -24.11 -9.56 15.33
C ALA A 156 -25.33 -10.48 15.30
N VAL A 157 -25.13 -11.73 15.73
CA VAL A 157 -26.24 -12.64 15.97
C VAL A 157 -26.94 -12.08 17.20
N ALA A 158 -27.97 -11.27 16.97
CA ALA A 158 -28.96 -11.01 17.99
C ALA A 158 -29.76 -12.30 18.15
N GLY A 159 -29.53 -12.99 19.26
CA GLY A 159 -30.31 -14.13 19.73
C GLY A 159 -29.91 -14.37 21.17
N GLY A 160 -30.81 -14.50 22.12
CA GLY A 160 -32.26 -14.44 22.17
C GLY A 160 -32.66 -14.54 23.64
#